data_AF-A0A820P7P2-F1
#
_entry.id   AF-A0A820P7P2-F1
#
_cell.length_a   1.000
_cell.length_b   1.000
_cell.length_c   1.000
_cell.angle_alpha   90.00
_cell.angle_beta   90.00
_cell.angle_gamma   90.00
#
_symmetry.space_group_name_H-M   'P 1'
#
loop_
_entity.id
_entity.type
_entity.pdbx_description
1 polymer ?
#
loop_
_entity_poly.entity_id
_entity_poly.type
_entity_poly.pdbx_seq_one_letter_code
_entity_poly.pdbx_strand_id
1 'polypeptide(L)'
;MAGMKFEYDENGGKFFYFFLSVYALILVPATYWLWPKSEEKQSTHLEDILSYPPCRDKYHLLRASEPRRRRRTIFVKIVLLAAWIILLILAYRVSLIETEHKEYDPFMILDVDLEASISEIKRAYRELSKKHHPDRGGDPEKFANIAKAYKTLTDEEAKNNWKTYGNPDGPGVTHFGIALPKWLVDHKNSLFVLLIYTGVFMIVLPVIICIWWQKSARYAGDHILIDTIKIYHFLLTKTSLISIKRSLLILSASAEFDRRLNPMIVDRPSDNIELPELFRELTNVQENIKEIPFQQLYSIKARTLIYAHLHRLDSLSDNLEKDKQYIVRRSINLINEIINVAVQLVNVQHIKHSEIGPKLETIENTMKLSPMMVQALLNTKSPLLQLPHITENHLRFFETKK
;
A
#
# COMPACT_ATOMS: atom_id res chain seq x y z
N MET A 1 -27.09 17.13 33.36
CA MET A 1 -25.71 17.65 33.28
C MET A 1 -25.77 18.85 32.35
N ALA A 2 -25.64 20.08 32.89
CA ALA A 2 -25.54 21.27 32.06
C ALA A 2 -24.37 21.06 31.08
N GLY A 3 -24.61 21.20 29.78
CA GLY A 3 -23.60 20.95 28.76
C GLY A 3 -22.36 21.79 29.04
N MET A 4 -21.24 21.13 29.33
CA MET A 4 -19.96 21.81 29.46
C MET A 4 -19.70 22.54 28.14
N LYS A 5 -19.70 23.88 28.19
CA LYS A 5 -19.38 24.68 27.01
C LYS A 5 -17.87 24.56 26.80
N PHE A 6 -17.47 23.78 25.79
CA PHE A 6 -16.08 23.70 25.37
C PHE A 6 -15.66 25.01 24.74
N GLU A 7 -14.49 25.50 25.13
CA GLU A 7 -13.88 26.70 24.55
C GLU A 7 -12.97 26.28 23.39
N TYR A 8 -13.21 26.83 22.21
CA TYR A 8 -12.43 26.54 21.00
C TYR A 8 -11.28 27.54 20.86
N ASP A 9 -10.23 27.13 20.15
CA ASP A 9 -9.06 27.98 19.96
C ASP A 9 -9.37 29.12 18.96
N GLU A 10 -9.38 30.35 19.45
CA GLU A 10 -9.64 31.56 18.65
C GLU A 10 -8.39 32.02 17.88
N ASN A 11 -7.21 31.86 18.49
CA ASN A 11 -5.94 32.32 17.93
C ASN A 11 -5.25 31.25 17.09
N GLY A 12 -5.72 30.00 17.14
CA GLY A 12 -5.19 28.86 16.38
C GLY A 12 -3.86 28.31 16.90
N GLY A 13 -3.30 28.89 17.96
CA GLY A 13 -2.03 28.47 18.55
C GLY A 13 -2.05 27.03 19.05
N LYS A 14 -3.01 26.69 19.91
CA LYS A 14 -3.16 25.35 20.51
C LYS A 14 -3.43 24.30 19.43
N PHE A 15 -4.18 24.64 18.39
CA PHE A 15 -4.42 23.76 17.24
C PHE A 15 -3.13 23.36 16.52
N PHE A 16 -2.22 24.30 16.25
CA PHE A 16 -0.98 23.99 15.55
C PHE A 16 -0.05 23.09 16.37
N TYR A 17 0.04 23.25 17.69
CA TYR A 17 0.78 22.32 18.56
C TYR A 17 0.19 20.91 18.54
N PHE A 18 -1.14 20.80 18.64
CA PHE A 18 -1.83 19.51 18.56
C PHE A 18 -1.60 18.84 17.20
N PHE A 19 -1.79 19.60 16.11
CA PHE A 19 -1.62 19.08 14.76
C PHE A 19 -0.17 18.65 14.49
N LEU A 20 0.82 19.45 14.91
CA LEU A 20 2.23 19.14 14.77
C LEU A 20 2.59 17.83 15.50
N SER A 21 2.11 17.65 16.74
CA SER A 21 2.42 16.44 17.52
C SER A 21 1.81 15.18 16.92
N VAL A 22 0.53 15.22 16.51
CA VAL A 22 -0.13 14.10 15.82
C VAL A 22 0.55 13.81 14.47
N TYR A 23 0.90 14.85 13.71
CA TYR A 23 1.57 14.71 12.43
C TYR A 23 2.96 14.07 12.58
N ALA A 24 3.75 14.52 13.57
CA ALA A 24 5.05 13.94 13.89
C ALA A 24 4.95 12.47 14.34
N LEU A 25 3.95 12.16 15.18
CA LEU A 25 3.68 10.81 15.68
C LEU A 25 3.38 9.81 14.55
N ILE A 26 2.74 10.27 13.47
CA ILE A 26 2.47 9.45 12.29
C ILE A 26 3.69 9.42 11.35
N LEU A 27 4.30 10.58 11.10
CA LEU A 27 5.38 10.71 10.12
C LEU A 27 6.62 9.92 10.52
N VAL A 28 7.04 9.96 11.79
CA VAL A 28 8.29 9.30 12.23
C VAL A 28 8.22 7.77 12.06
N PRO A 29 7.22 7.04 12.58
CA PRO A 29 7.08 5.61 12.31
C PRO A 29 6.85 5.29 10.84
N ALA A 30 6.06 6.11 10.13
CA ALA A 30 5.83 5.92 8.70
C ALA A 30 7.14 6.05 7.90
N THR A 31 8.03 6.97 8.26
CA THR A 31 9.33 7.11 7.62
C THR A 31 10.20 5.88 7.87
N TYR A 32 10.21 5.33 9.08
CA TYR A 32 10.96 4.11 9.38
C TYR A 32 10.44 2.91 8.56
N TRP A 33 9.11 2.74 8.46
CA TRP A 33 8.50 1.62 7.74
C TRP A 33 8.59 1.75 6.21
N LEU A 34 8.39 2.97 5.68
CA LEU A 34 8.45 3.27 4.25
C LEU A 34 9.87 3.53 3.75
N TRP A 35 10.86 3.67 4.63
CA TRP A 35 12.23 3.92 4.23
C TRP A 35 12.68 2.78 3.32
N PRO A 36 13.08 3.07 2.08
CA PRO A 36 13.53 2.03 1.19
C PRO A 36 14.77 1.40 1.81
N LYS A 37 14.62 0.16 2.30
CA LYS A 37 15.78 -0.65 2.69
C LYS A 37 16.74 -0.63 1.49
N SER A 38 18.00 -0.25 1.75
CA SER A 38 19.05 -0.48 0.77
C SER A 38 18.93 -1.93 0.34
N GLU A 39 18.98 -2.20 -0.95
CA GLU A 39 19.07 -3.58 -1.42
C GLU A 39 20.29 -4.18 -0.71
N GLU A 40 19.98 -5.01 0.28
CA GLU A 40 20.94 -5.66 1.15
C GLU A 40 21.88 -6.46 0.25
N LYS A 41 23.18 -6.42 0.57
CA LYS A 41 24.29 -7.03 -0.18
C LYS A 41 23.81 -8.27 -0.94
N GLN A 42 23.99 -8.25 -2.26
CA GLN A 42 23.72 -9.38 -3.14
C GLN A 42 24.19 -10.66 -2.45
N SER A 43 23.28 -11.62 -2.26
CA SER A 43 23.65 -12.91 -1.69
C SER A 43 24.73 -13.53 -2.56
N THR A 44 25.73 -14.16 -1.96
CA THR A 44 26.83 -14.87 -2.66
C THR A 44 26.32 -15.79 -3.77
N HIS A 45 25.18 -16.44 -3.55
CA HIS A 45 24.50 -17.28 -4.55
C HIS A 45 24.03 -16.54 -5.81
N LEU A 46 23.68 -15.24 -5.71
CA LEU A 46 23.32 -14.45 -6.88
C LEU A 46 24.55 -14.08 -7.71
N GLU A 47 25.69 -13.82 -7.07
CA GLU A 47 26.95 -13.57 -7.77
C GLU A 47 27.38 -14.80 -8.57
N ASP A 48 27.22 -16.01 -8.00
CA ASP A 48 27.48 -17.27 -8.71
C ASP A 48 26.57 -17.44 -9.94
N ILE A 49 25.27 -17.13 -9.84
CA ILE A 49 24.33 -17.20 -10.98
C ILE A 49 24.68 -16.16 -12.05
N LEU A 50 25.07 -14.95 -11.63
CA LEU A 50 25.39 -13.83 -12.52
C LEU A 50 26.78 -13.96 -13.17
N SER A 51 27.59 -14.94 -12.77
CA SER A 51 28.85 -15.27 -13.42
C SER A 51 28.66 -15.69 -14.89
N TYR A 52 27.48 -16.24 -15.24
CA TYR A 52 27.16 -16.65 -16.59
C TYR A 52 26.54 -15.50 -17.42
N PRO A 53 27.09 -15.12 -18.60
CA PRO A 53 26.64 -13.92 -19.32
C PRO A 53 25.14 -13.90 -19.70
N PRO A 54 24.54 -14.98 -20.24
CA PRO A 54 23.10 -15.01 -20.51
C PRO A 54 22.23 -14.84 -19.26
N CYS A 55 22.66 -15.38 -18.11
CA CYS A 55 21.96 -15.18 -16.85
C CYS A 55 22.04 -13.73 -16.38
N ARG A 56 23.21 -13.09 -16.58
CA ARG A 56 23.42 -11.67 -16.30
C ARG A 56 22.55 -10.78 -17.17
N ASP A 57 22.50 -11.04 -18.47
CA ASP A 57 21.69 -10.26 -19.41
C ASP A 57 20.20 -10.40 -19.10
N LYS A 58 19.73 -11.64 -18.84
CA LYS A 58 18.36 -11.91 -18.40
C LYS A 58 18.03 -11.21 -17.08
N TYR A 59 18.95 -11.23 -16.12
CA TYR A 59 18.77 -10.53 -14.84
C TYR A 59 18.62 -9.02 -15.04
N HIS A 60 19.49 -8.41 -15.84
CA HIS A 60 19.40 -6.98 -16.15
C HIS A 60 18.10 -6.64 -16.90
N LEU A 61 17.68 -7.48 -17.85
CA LEU A 61 16.43 -7.31 -18.60
C LEU A 61 15.21 -7.41 -17.69
N LEU A 62 15.14 -8.42 -16.83
CA LEU A 62 14.06 -8.58 -15.85
C LEU A 62 14.00 -7.36 -14.91
N ARG A 63 15.15 -6.90 -14.43
CA ARG A 63 15.24 -5.74 -13.53
C ARG A 63 14.87 -4.43 -14.22
N ALA A 64 15.22 -4.25 -15.49
CA ALA A 64 14.80 -3.11 -16.31
C ALA A 64 13.29 -3.16 -16.63
N SER A 65 12.73 -4.37 -16.78
CA SER A 65 11.31 -4.61 -17.07
C SER A 65 10.36 -4.36 -15.90
N GLU A 66 10.86 -4.09 -14.69
CA GLU A 66 10.07 -3.71 -13.50
C GLU A 66 10.14 -2.20 -13.18
N PRO A 67 9.76 -1.28 -14.11
CA PRO A 67 9.84 0.16 -13.85
C PRO A 67 8.88 0.58 -12.74
N ARG A 68 7.87 -0.23 -12.38
CA ARG A 68 6.95 0.04 -11.28
C ARG A 68 7.67 0.07 -9.93
N ARG A 69 8.61 -0.85 -9.68
CA ARG A 69 9.34 -0.90 -8.39
C ARG A 69 10.23 0.34 -8.23
N ARG A 70 10.98 0.69 -9.26
CA ARG A 70 11.85 1.88 -9.27
C ARG A 70 11.05 3.18 -9.18
N ARG A 71 9.96 3.31 -9.94
CA ARG A 71 9.08 4.50 -9.84
C ARG A 71 8.43 4.61 -8.47
N ARG A 72 8.01 3.50 -7.87
CA ARG A 72 7.44 3.48 -6.52
C ARG A 72 8.45 3.93 -5.47
N THR A 73 9.69 3.45 -5.50
CA THR A 73 10.71 3.87 -4.52
C THR A 73 11.07 5.35 -4.66
N ILE A 74 11.19 5.87 -5.89
CA ILE A 74 11.40 7.30 -6.14
C ILE A 74 10.21 8.12 -5.64
N PHE A 75 8.99 7.69 -5.97
CA PHE A 75 7.76 8.35 -5.54
C PHE A 75 7.65 8.41 -4.02
N VAL A 76 7.90 7.30 -3.31
CA VAL A 76 7.89 7.25 -1.85
C VAL A 76 8.92 8.22 -1.26
N LYS A 77 10.14 8.30 -1.82
CA LYS A 77 11.15 9.26 -1.38
C LYS A 77 10.68 10.71 -1.54
N ILE A 78 10.07 11.05 -2.67
CA ILE A 78 9.55 12.40 -2.93
C ILE A 78 8.43 12.74 -1.95
N VAL A 79 7.49 11.82 -1.72
CA VAL A 79 6.37 12.02 -0.78
C VAL A 79 6.88 12.19 0.66
N LEU A 80 7.84 11.37 1.09
CA LEU A 80 8.43 11.51 2.42
C LEU A 80 9.17 12.84 2.57
N LEU A 81 9.93 13.26 1.56
CA LEU A 81 10.62 14.55 1.58
C LEU A 81 9.63 15.72 1.67
N ALA A 82 8.56 15.69 0.89
CA ALA A 82 7.50 16.69 0.97
C ALA A 82 6.82 16.71 2.35
N ALA A 83 6.57 15.53 2.94
CA ALA A 83 5.98 15.42 4.27
C ALA A 83 6.88 16.00 5.38
N TRP A 84 8.19 15.77 5.31
CA TRP A 84 9.15 16.40 6.22
C TRP A 84 9.25 17.92 6.03
N ILE A 85 9.18 18.42 4.79
CA ILE A 85 9.12 19.87 4.54
C ILE A 85 7.87 20.47 5.17
N ILE A 86 6.71 19.81 5.05
CA ILE A 86 5.46 20.26 5.68
C ILE A 86 5.60 20.27 7.22
N LEU A 87 6.21 19.25 7.82
CA LEU A 87 6.50 19.23 9.27
C LEU A 87 7.36 20.43 9.68
N LEU A 88 8.42 20.74 8.91
CA LEU A 88 9.30 21.88 9.19
C LEU A 88 8.59 23.22 9.05
N ILE A 89 7.74 23.38 8.02
CA ILE A 89 6.92 24.59 7.85
C ILE A 89 5.96 24.75 9.02
N LEU A 90 5.29 23.69 9.47
CA LEU A 90 4.40 23.72 10.62
C LEU A 90 5.14 24.04 11.92
N ALA A 91 6.32 23.45 12.14
CA ALA A 91 7.17 23.74 13.29
C ALA A 91 7.63 25.21 13.28
N TYR A 92 8.01 25.74 12.12
CA TYR A 92 8.35 27.15 11.97
C TYR A 92 7.16 28.06 12.29
N ARG A 93 5.96 27.73 11.77
CA ARG A 93 4.74 28.47 12.08
C ARG A 93 4.44 28.47 13.57
N VAL A 94 4.57 27.31 14.23
CA VAL A 94 4.41 27.18 15.69
C VAL A 94 5.42 28.03 16.46
N SER A 95 6.68 28.09 16.01
CA SER A 95 7.72 28.89 16.66
C SER A 95 7.47 30.39 16.61
N LEU A 96 6.64 30.87 15.66
CA LEU A 96 6.28 32.28 15.55
C LEU A 96 5.06 32.65 16.42
N ILE A 97 4.39 31.66 17.03
CA ILE A 97 3.23 31.90 17.86
C ILE A 97 3.72 32.24 19.26
N GLU A 98 3.57 33.50 19.65
CA GLU A 98 3.84 33.95 21.02
C GLU A 98 2.78 33.36 21.96
N THR A 99 3.21 32.52 22.89
CA THR A 99 2.35 32.05 23.98
C THR A 99 2.20 33.18 25.00
N GLU A 100 1.06 33.88 25.02
CA GLU A 100 0.70 34.78 26.12
C GLU A 100 0.39 33.95 27.38
N HIS A 101 1.42 33.42 28.06
CA HIS A 101 1.30 32.98 29.45
C HIS A 101 1.56 34.19 30.34
N LYS A 102 0.54 35.04 30.56
CA LYS A 102 0.60 36.05 31.62
C LYS A 102 0.29 35.37 32.94
N GLU A 103 1.34 34.96 33.65
CA GLU A 103 1.23 34.56 35.06
C GLU A 103 0.70 35.76 35.86
N TYR A 104 -0.32 35.54 36.70
CA TYR A 104 -0.97 36.62 37.44
C TYR A 104 -0.07 37.02 38.63
N ASP A 105 0.68 38.10 38.44
CA ASP A 105 1.52 38.69 39.49
C ASP A 105 0.88 39.99 40.04
N PRO A 106 0.28 39.96 41.24
CA PRO A 106 -0.35 41.13 41.84
C PRO A 106 0.64 42.24 42.22
N PHE A 107 1.92 41.94 42.42
CA PHE A 107 2.96 42.94 42.72
C PHE A 107 3.35 43.70 41.45
N MET A 108 3.54 42.99 40.33
CA MET A 108 3.77 43.64 39.03
C MET A 108 2.57 44.47 38.55
N ILE A 109 1.33 44.01 38.81
CA ILE A 109 0.12 44.76 38.42
C ILE A 109 0.00 46.09 39.19
N LEU A 110 0.43 46.12 40.45
CA LEU A 110 0.41 47.32 41.29
C LEU A 110 1.71 48.13 41.24
N ASP A 111 2.72 47.65 40.51
CA ASP A 111 4.06 48.26 40.39
C ASP A 111 4.71 48.51 41.76
N VAL A 112 4.66 47.49 42.63
CA VAL A 112 5.21 47.53 43.99
C VAL A 112 6.17 46.35 44.23
N ASP A 113 7.14 46.54 45.12
CA ASP A 113 8.11 45.50 45.47
C ASP A 113 7.45 44.32 46.20
N LEU A 114 8.04 43.13 46.09
CA LEU A 114 7.60 41.89 46.73
C LEU A 114 7.52 42.01 48.27
N GLU A 115 8.33 42.88 48.85
CA GLU A 115 8.37 43.19 50.29
C GLU A 115 7.59 44.46 50.68
N ALA A 116 6.82 45.03 49.76
CA ALA A 116 6.11 46.28 50.00
C ALA A 116 5.15 46.21 51.21
N SER A 117 5.20 47.25 52.03
CA SER A 117 4.33 47.41 53.19
C SER A 117 2.87 47.63 52.77
N ILE A 118 1.92 47.28 53.65
CA ILE A 118 0.47 47.50 53.42
C ILE A 118 0.17 48.99 53.13
N SER A 119 0.96 49.91 53.71
CA SER A 119 0.87 51.35 53.44
C SER A 119 1.25 51.72 52.01
N GLU A 120 2.30 51.09 51.46
CA GLU A 120 2.76 51.31 50.08
C GLU A 120 1.79 50.72 49.06
N ILE A 121 1.29 49.51 49.31
CA ILE A 121 0.26 48.86 48.48
C ILE A 121 -1.01 49.73 48.40
N LYS A 122 -1.45 50.29 49.53
CA LYS A 122 -2.60 51.22 49.58
C LYS A 122 -2.34 52.53 48.84
N ARG A 123 -1.11 53.04 48.87
CA ARG A 123 -0.73 54.25 48.15
C ARG A 123 -0.70 54.00 46.63
N ALA A 124 -0.04 52.93 46.19
CA ALA A 124 0.05 52.53 44.79
C ALA A 124 -1.34 52.29 44.19
N TYR A 125 -2.21 51.57 44.91
CA TYR A 125 -3.60 51.38 44.50
C TYR A 125 -4.34 52.72 44.33
N ARG A 126 -4.23 53.66 45.28
CA ARG A 126 -4.89 54.97 45.17
C ARG A 126 -4.41 55.79 43.98
N GLU A 127 -3.12 55.71 43.64
CA GLU A 127 -2.53 56.42 42.50
C GLU A 127 -2.97 55.78 41.17
N LEU A 128 -2.87 54.44 41.05
CA LEU A 128 -3.26 53.69 39.86
C LEU A 128 -4.77 53.70 39.62
N SER A 129 -5.60 53.56 40.66
CA SER A 129 -7.05 53.64 40.55
C SER A 129 -7.52 55.03 40.11
N LYS A 130 -6.86 56.11 40.53
CA LYS A 130 -7.19 57.47 40.06
C LYS A 130 -6.87 57.66 38.57
N LYS A 131 -5.82 56.99 38.09
CA LYS A 131 -5.33 57.06 36.71
C LYS A 131 -6.16 56.19 35.75
N HIS A 132 -6.57 55.01 36.20
CA HIS A 132 -7.30 54.03 35.40
C HIS A 132 -8.80 53.96 35.71
N HIS A 133 -9.35 54.92 36.45
CA HIS A 133 -10.80 54.93 36.76
C HIS A 133 -11.64 55.03 35.46
N PRO A 134 -12.67 54.18 35.29
CA PRO A 134 -13.51 54.20 34.08
C PRO A 134 -14.20 55.55 33.85
N ASP A 135 -14.68 56.21 34.92
CA ASP A 135 -15.29 57.55 34.84
C ASP A 135 -14.32 58.67 34.41
N ARG A 136 -13.01 58.41 34.43
CA ARG A 136 -11.96 59.36 34.01
C ARG A 136 -11.33 58.98 32.67
N GLY A 137 -11.96 58.08 31.90
CA GLY A 137 -11.49 57.62 30.60
C GLY A 137 -10.43 56.51 30.67
N GLY A 138 -10.30 55.84 31.82
CA GLY A 138 -9.42 54.69 31.99
C GLY A 138 -10.00 53.38 31.43
N ASP A 139 -9.13 52.40 31.20
CA ASP A 139 -9.49 51.07 30.71
C ASP A 139 -10.14 50.22 31.84
N PRO A 140 -11.40 49.79 31.68
CA PRO A 140 -12.12 49.04 32.71
C PRO A 140 -11.47 47.70 33.03
N GLU A 141 -10.80 47.05 32.07
CA GLU A 141 -10.11 45.77 32.32
C GLU A 141 -8.87 45.97 33.19
N LYS A 142 -8.10 47.02 32.93
CA LYS A 142 -6.94 47.38 33.77
C LYS A 142 -7.38 47.78 35.17
N PHE A 143 -8.47 48.54 35.31
CA PHE A 143 -9.02 48.90 36.60
C PHE A 143 -9.45 47.67 37.41
N ALA A 144 -10.13 46.72 36.77
CA ALA A 144 -10.52 45.46 37.38
C ALA A 144 -9.30 44.64 37.85
N ASN A 145 -8.25 44.57 37.02
CA ASN A 145 -6.99 43.90 37.39
C ASN A 145 -6.27 44.57 38.56
N ILE A 146 -6.23 45.91 38.60
CA ILE A 146 -5.66 46.70 39.71
C ILE A 146 -6.44 46.46 41.00
N ALA A 147 -7.78 46.46 40.93
CA ALA A 147 -8.64 46.17 42.08
C ALA A 147 -8.46 44.72 42.58
N LYS A 148 -8.35 43.77 41.64
CA LYS A 148 -8.09 42.36 41.94
C LYS A 148 -6.73 42.18 42.61
N ALA A 149 -5.68 42.85 42.11
CA ALA A 149 -4.33 42.80 42.67
C ALA A 149 -4.28 43.38 44.09
N TYR A 150 -4.93 44.53 44.32
CA TYR A 150 -5.05 45.14 45.65
C TYR A 150 -5.78 44.22 46.63
N LYS A 151 -6.88 43.59 46.19
CA LYS A 151 -7.60 42.61 47.00
C LYS A 151 -6.71 41.39 47.32
N THR A 152 -5.96 40.90 46.34
CA THR A 152 -5.03 39.76 46.50
C THR A 152 -3.97 40.02 47.57
N LEU A 153 -3.41 41.23 47.62
CA LEU A 153 -2.33 41.57 48.55
C LEU A 153 -2.83 41.98 49.95
N THR A 154 -4.07 42.45 50.06
CA THR A 154 -4.64 42.99 51.30
C THR A 154 -5.47 41.97 52.08
N ASP A 155 -6.14 41.05 51.39
CA ASP A 155 -6.99 40.03 52.00
C ASP A 155 -6.18 38.76 52.29
N GLU A 156 -6.18 38.29 53.54
CA GLU A 156 -5.38 37.12 53.95
C GLU A 156 -5.80 35.85 53.24
N GLU A 157 -7.11 35.67 52.98
CA GLU A 157 -7.64 34.51 52.26
C GLU A 157 -7.20 34.52 50.79
N ALA A 158 -7.35 35.65 50.11
CA ALA A 158 -6.93 35.81 48.72
C ALA A 158 -5.40 35.70 48.55
N LYS A 159 -4.63 36.19 49.54
CA LYS A 159 -3.16 36.08 49.56
C LYS A 159 -2.72 34.63 49.74
N ASN A 160 -3.40 33.88 50.61
CA ASN A 160 -3.14 32.45 50.80
C ASN A 160 -3.52 31.63 49.56
N ASN A 161 -4.64 31.96 48.92
CA ASN A 161 -5.07 31.36 47.67
C ASN A 161 -4.08 31.62 46.53
N TRP A 162 -3.59 32.85 46.39
CA TRP A 162 -2.55 33.16 45.41
C TRP A 162 -1.24 32.42 45.69
N LYS A 163 -0.79 32.34 46.95
CA LYS A 163 0.40 31.55 47.31
C LYS A 163 0.26 30.05 47.04
N THR A 164 -0.94 29.50 47.19
CA THR A 164 -1.20 28.06 47.06
C THR A 164 -1.54 27.66 45.62
N TYR A 165 -2.25 28.51 44.88
CA TYR A 165 -2.83 28.20 43.57
C TYR A 165 -2.40 29.15 42.44
N GLY A 166 -1.58 30.18 42.73
CA GLY A 166 -1.15 31.18 41.74
C GLY A 166 -2.24 32.19 41.32
N ASN A 167 -3.43 32.15 41.93
CA ASN A 167 -4.55 33.05 41.63
C ASN A 167 -5.34 33.40 42.92
N PRO A 168 -5.75 34.66 43.14
CA PRO A 168 -6.53 35.10 44.32
C PRO A 168 -7.89 34.42 44.49
N ASP A 169 -8.51 33.92 43.42
CA ASP A 169 -9.87 33.39 43.45
C ASP A 169 -9.96 31.93 43.97
N GLY A 170 -8.84 31.31 44.36
CA GLY A 170 -8.78 29.92 44.84
C GLY A 170 -8.54 28.90 43.70
N PRO A 171 -8.84 27.61 43.91
CA PRO A 171 -8.67 26.60 42.87
C PRO A 171 -9.56 26.96 41.66
N GLY A 172 -8.91 27.36 40.56
CA GLY A 172 -9.60 27.80 39.36
C GLY A 172 -10.54 26.73 38.80
N VAL A 173 -11.68 27.17 38.26
CA VAL A 173 -12.57 26.26 37.52
C VAL A 173 -11.79 25.73 36.31
N THR A 174 -11.72 24.42 36.15
CA THR A 174 -11.06 23.79 35.01
C THR A 174 -11.88 24.05 33.74
N HIS A 175 -11.45 25.03 32.95
CA HIS A 175 -12.02 25.27 31.63
C HIS A 175 -11.46 24.24 30.64
N PHE A 176 -12.32 23.32 30.19
CA PHE A 176 -11.97 22.34 29.16
C PHE A 176 -12.03 23.00 27.78
N GLY A 177 -10.86 23.36 27.25
CA GLY A 177 -10.72 23.83 25.87
C GLY A 177 -10.43 22.69 24.90
N ILE A 178 -11.04 22.73 23.71
CA ILE A 178 -10.71 21.83 22.60
C ILE A 178 -9.76 22.59 21.68
N ALA A 179 -8.62 21.98 21.33
CA ALA A 179 -7.63 22.57 20.43
C ALA A 179 -8.08 22.67 18.96
N LEU A 180 -9.38 22.54 18.66
CA LEU A 180 -9.92 22.71 17.31
C LEU A 180 -10.12 24.20 17.04
N PRO A 181 -9.85 24.66 15.80
CA PRO A 181 -9.99 26.07 15.48
C PRO A 181 -11.46 26.47 15.40
N LYS A 182 -11.79 27.63 15.96
CA LYS A 182 -13.18 28.11 16.07
C LYS A 182 -13.91 28.21 14.72
N TRP A 183 -13.21 28.62 13.66
CA TRP A 183 -13.79 28.74 12.31
C TRP A 183 -14.33 27.43 11.72
N LEU A 184 -13.85 26.27 12.19
CA LEU A 184 -14.31 24.96 11.72
C LEU A 184 -15.69 24.58 12.32
N VAL A 185 -15.98 25.07 13.53
CA VAL A 185 -17.19 24.74 14.30
C VAL A 185 -18.21 25.89 14.27
N ASP A 186 -17.80 27.09 13.88
CA ASP A 186 -18.67 28.26 13.74
C ASP A 186 -19.88 27.99 12.85
N HIS A 187 -21.05 28.52 13.25
CA HIS A 187 -22.33 28.36 12.55
C HIS A 187 -22.30 28.71 11.06
N LYS A 188 -21.40 29.61 10.63
CA LYS A 188 -21.25 30.01 9.22
C LYS A 188 -20.71 28.87 8.35
N ASN A 189 -19.79 28.07 8.88
CA ASN A 189 -19.08 27.03 8.13
C ASN A 189 -19.54 25.61 8.50
N SER A 190 -20.23 25.44 9.63
CA SER A 190 -20.65 24.13 10.13
C SER A 190 -21.51 23.36 9.13
N LEU A 191 -22.37 24.04 8.38
CA LEU A 191 -23.16 23.41 7.30
C LEU A 191 -22.26 22.84 6.19
N PHE A 192 -21.24 23.59 5.77
CA PHE A 192 -20.33 23.17 4.72
C PHE A 192 -19.46 21.98 5.16
N VAL A 193 -18.94 22.03 6.39
CA VAL A 193 -18.17 20.93 6.99
C VAL A 193 -19.02 19.68 7.10
N LEU A 194 -20.28 19.81 7.54
CA LEU A 194 -21.21 18.69 7.63
C LEU A 194 -21.51 18.10 6.25
N LEU A 195 -21.77 18.92 5.24
CA LEU A 195 -22.01 18.46 3.87
C LEU A 195 -20.80 17.71 3.29
N ILE A 196 -19.58 18.21 3.50
CA ILE A 196 -18.36 17.50 3.08
C ILE A 196 -18.26 16.16 3.81
N TYR A 197 -18.44 16.16 5.12
CA TYR A 197 -18.36 14.94 5.92
C TYR A 197 -19.38 13.89 5.43
N THR A 198 -20.63 14.29 5.25
CA THR A 198 -21.69 13.42 4.71
C THR A 198 -21.34 12.95 3.30
N GLY A 199 -20.84 13.81 2.42
CA GLY A 199 -20.43 13.42 1.07
C GLY A 199 -19.30 12.40 1.06
N VAL A 200 -18.29 12.57 1.92
CA VAL A 200 -17.17 11.62 2.04
C VAL A 200 -17.66 10.25 2.52
N PHE A 201 -18.51 10.22 3.55
CA PHE A 201 -18.97 8.94 4.12
C PHE A 201 -20.09 8.26 3.32
N MET A 202 -20.99 9.02 2.68
CA MET A 202 -22.11 8.45 1.93
C MET A 202 -21.78 8.16 0.47
N ILE A 203 -20.82 8.88 -0.12
CA ILE A 203 -20.49 8.73 -1.55
C ILE A 203 -19.09 8.18 -1.72
N VAL A 204 -18.07 8.88 -1.21
CA VAL A 204 -16.66 8.54 -1.50
C VAL A 204 -16.30 7.17 -0.93
N LEU A 205 -16.63 6.91 0.34
CA LEU A 205 -16.32 5.66 1.00
C LEU A 205 -17.01 4.45 0.32
N PRO A 206 -18.34 4.46 0.04
CA PRO A 206 -18.99 3.37 -0.68
C PRO A 206 -18.47 3.18 -2.10
N VAL A 207 -18.16 4.26 -2.83
CA VAL A 207 -17.62 4.15 -4.20
C VAL A 207 -16.24 3.51 -4.19
N ILE A 208 -15.35 3.90 -3.26
CA ILE A 208 -14.02 3.29 -3.12
C ILE A 208 -14.15 1.81 -2.78
N ILE A 209 -15.00 1.46 -1.81
CA ILE A 209 -15.24 0.06 -1.42
C ILE A 209 -15.81 -0.73 -2.60
N CYS A 210 -16.77 -0.16 -3.34
CA CYS A 210 -17.38 -0.81 -4.50
C CYS A 210 -16.35 -1.07 -5.61
N ILE A 211 -15.53 -0.07 -5.97
CA ILE A 211 -14.47 -0.22 -6.98
C ILE A 211 -13.43 -1.24 -6.52
N TRP A 212 -13.02 -1.19 -5.26
CA TRP A 212 -12.07 -2.15 -4.69
C TRP A 212 -12.65 -3.57 -4.70
N TRP A 213 -13.89 -3.74 -4.26
CA TRP A 213 -14.59 -5.02 -4.22
C TRP A 213 -14.75 -5.60 -5.63
N GLN A 214 -15.21 -4.81 -6.60
CA GLN A 214 -15.33 -5.26 -7.99
C GLN A 214 -13.99 -5.66 -8.60
N LYS A 215 -12.90 -4.96 -8.28
CA LYS A 215 -11.56 -5.34 -8.73
C LYS A 215 -11.06 -6.61 -8.04
N SER A 216 -11.29 -6.73 -6.74
CA SER A 216 -10.83 -7.86 -5.91
C SER A 216 -11.59 -9.14 -6.25
N ALA A 217 -12.92 -9.06 -6.39
CA ALA A 217 -13.81 -10.20 -6.63
C ALA A 217 -13.59 -10.90 -7.99
N ARG A 218 -12.78 -10.33 -8.89
CA ARG A 218 -12.40 -10.97 -10.16
C ARG A 218 -11.27 -12.00 -9.99
N TYR A 219 -10.54 -11.94 -8.87
CA TYR A 219 -9.37 -12.76 -8.62
C TYR A 219 -9.62 -13.69 -7.42
N ALA A 220 -9.14 -14.92 -7.54
CA ALA A 220 -8.94 -15.82 -6.41
C ALA A 220 -7.60 -15.51 -5.71
N GLY A 221 -7.32 -16.20 -4.61
CA GLY A 221 -6.19 -15.92 -3.69
C GLY A 221 -4.86 -15.54 -4.37
N ASP A 222 -4.32 -16.42 -5.22
CA ASP A 222 -3.02 -16.22 -5.91
C ASP A 222 -3.07 -15.21 -7.07
N HIS A 223 -4.01 -14.27 -7.00
CA HIS A 223 -4.25 -13.22 -8.01
C HIS A 223 -4.57 -13.81 -9.39
N ILE A 224 -5.18 -14.99 -9.43
CA ILE A 224 -5.56 -15.66 -10.67
C ILE A 224 -7.04 -15.43 -10.94
N LEU A 225 -7.38 -15.16 -12.20
CA LEU A 225 -8.74 -14.89 -12.63
C LEU A 225 -9.65 -16.07 -12.30
N ILE A 226 -10.81 -15.78 -11.72
CA ILE A 226 -11.83 -16.80 -11.42
C ILE A 226 -12.28 -17.52 -12.71
N ASP A 227 -12.29 -16.83 -13.85
CA ASP A 227 -12.64 -17.43 -15.14
C ASP A 227 -11.63 -18.50 -15.59
N THR A 228 -10.35 -18.34 -15.27
CA THR A 228 -9.33 -19.39 -15.49
C THR A 228 -9.66 -20.64 -14.64
N ILE A 229 -10.02 -20.44 -13.37
CA ILE A 229 -10.39 -21.53 -12.47
C ILE A 229 -11.65 -22.25 -12.96
N LYS A 230 -12.65 -21.53 -13.48
CA LYS A 230 -13.84 -22.12 -14.10
C LYS A 230 -13.48 -23.00 -15.31
N ILE A 231 -12.58 -22.53 -16.17
CA ILE A 231 -12.09 -23.30 -17.32
C ILE A 231 -11.39 -24.58 -16.84
N TYR A 232 -10.50 -24.48 -15.86
CA TYR A 232 -9.81 -25.65 -15.29
C TYR A 232 -10.78 -26.64 -14.68
N HIS A 233 -11.72 -26.18 -13.86
CA HIS A 233 -12.74 -27.02 -13.25
C HIS A 233 -13.58 -27.74 -14.31
N PHE A 234 -14.01 -27.04 -15.35
CA PHE A 234 -14.75 -27.64 -16.47
C PHE A 234 -13.93 -28.70 -17.22
N LEU A 235 -12.65 -28.44 -17.51
CA LEU A 235 -11.79 -29.36 -18.26
C LEU A 235 -11.41 -30.60 -17.42
N LEU A 236 -11.13 -30.41 -16.13
CA LEU A 236 -10.74 -31.48 -15.21
C LEU A 236 -11.91 -32.41 -14.83
N THR A 237 -13.15 -31.91 -14.81
CA THR A 237 -14.33 -32.76 -14.57
C THR A 237 -14.74 -33.57 -15.79
N LYS A 238 -14.46 -33.08 -17.01
CA LYS A 238 -14.82 -33.76 -18.26
C LYS A 238 -13.95 -34.99 -18.56
N THR A 239 -12.68 -34.99 -18.15
CA THR A 239 -11.75 -36.09 -18.40
C THR A 239 -11.03 -36.50 -17.13
N SER A 240 -11.23 -37.75 -16.69
CA SER A 240 -10.67 -38.27 -15.43
C SER A 240 -9.16 -38.54 -15.52
N LEU A 241 -8.66 -38.97 -16.68
CA LEU A 241 -7.25 -39.20 -16.94
C LEU A 241 -6.71 -38.21 -17.97
N ILE A 242 -5.74 -37.39 -17.57
CA ILE A 242 -5.15 -36.35 -18.40
C ILE A 242 -3.65 -36.63 -18.54
N SER A 243 -3.20 -36.72 -19.79
CA SER A 243 -1.80 -36.88 -20.15
C SER A 243 -1.03 -35.57 -20.05
N ILE A 244 0.30 -35.63 -19.97
CA ILE A 244 1.18 -34.44 -19.88
C ILE A 244 0.92 -33.46 -21.04
N LYS A 245 0.75 -33.96 -22.27
CA LYS A 245 0.43 -33.14 -23.45
C LYS A 245 -0.90 -32.39 -23.28
N ARG A 246 -1.93 -33.07 -22.76
CA ARG A 246 -3.23 -32.45 -22.48
C ARG A 246 -3.17 -31.47 -21.31
N SER A 247 -2.34 -31.72 -20.29
CA SER A 247 -2.08 -30.73 -19.24
C SER A 247 -1.45 -29.43 -19.78
N LEU A 248 -0.56 -29.52 -20.77
CA LEU A 248 -0.03 -28.33 -21.47
C LEU A 248 -1.12 -27.57 -22.24
N LEU A 249 -2.08 -28.28 -22.86
CA LEU A 249 -3.23 -27.65 -23.51
C LEU A 249 -4.13 -26.92 -22.50
N ILE A 250 -4.41 -27.55 -21.35
CA ILE A 250 -5.20 -26.95 -20.27
C ILE A 250 -4.53 -25.65 -19.80
N LEU A 251 -3.21 -25.69 -19.59
CA LEU A 251 -2.43 -24.51 -19.24
C LEU A 251 -2.55 -23.39 -20.30
N SER A 252 -2.45 -23.71 -21.59
CA SER A 252 -2.57 -22.69 -22.65
C SER A 252 -3.97 -22.09 -22.78
N ALA A 253 -5.02 -22.81 -22.37
CA ALA A 253 -6.40 -22.33 -22.40
C ALA A 253 -6.75 -21.30 -21.31
N SER A 254 -5.81 -20.98 -20.43
CA SER A 254 -6.00 -20.03 -19.33
C SER A 254 -6.52 -18.68 -19.80
N ALA A 255 -7.56 -18.17 -19.13
CA ALA A 255 -8.12 -16.84 -19.38
C ALA A 255 -7.15 -15.70 -19.06
N GLU A 256 -6.07 -15.96 -18.30
CA GLU A 256 -4.96 -15.01 -18.08
C GLU A 256 -4.29 -14.55 -19.38
N PHE A 257 -4.35 -15.37 -20.43
CA PHE A 257 -3.74 -15.05 -21.73
C PHE A 257 -4.72 -14.34 -22.67
N ASP A 258 -5.99 -14.20 -22.28
CA ASP A 258 -6.97 -13.45 -23.06
C ASP A 258 -6.86 -11.95 -22.77
N ARG A 259 -6.60 -11.16 -23.81
CA ARG A 259 -6.58 -9.69 -23.77
C ARG A 259 -7.86 -9.08 -23.22
N ARG A 260 -9.02 -9.71 -23.45
CA ARG A 260 -10.33 -9.20 -23.01
C ARG A 260 -10.43 -9.15 -21.49
N LEU A 261 -9.82 -10.12 -20.83
CA LEU A 261 -9.87 -10.28 -19.38
C LEU A 261 -8.62 -9.70 -18.71
N ASN A 262 -7.48 -9.74 -19.40
CA ASN A 262 -6.20 -9.27 -18.93
C ASN A 262 -5.60 -8.18 -19.84
N PRO A 263 -5.59 -6.90 -19.41
CA PRO A 263 -5.05 -5.81 -20.23
C PRO A 263 -3.52 -5.82 -20.37
N MET A 264 -2.80 -6.74 -19.70
CA MET A 264 -1.35 -6.90 -19.87
C MET A 264 -0.99 -7.58 -21.19
N ILE A 265 -1.91 -8.33 -21.80
CA ILE A 265 -1.71 -9.00 -23.08
C ILE A 265 -2.00 -8.02 -24.22
N VAL A 266 -1.09 -7.99 -25.20
CA VAL A 266 -1.21 -7.15 -26.39
C VAL A 266 -1.27 -8.06 -27.61
N ASP A 267 -2.32 -7.89 -28.41
CA ASP A 267 -2.41 -8.52 -29.72
C ASP A 267 -1.87 -7.56 -30.76
N ARG A 268 -0.91 -8.01 -31.55
CA ARG A 268 -0.27 -7.24 -32.61
C ARG A 268 -0.64 -7.85 -33.96
N PRO A 269 -0.77 -7.06 -35.04
CA PRO A 269 -1.04 -7.60 -36.37
C PRO A 269 0.10 -8.48 -36.90
N SER A 270 1.35 -8.26 -36.44
CA SER A 270 2.52 -9.10 -36.75
C SER A 270 2.33 -10.55 -36.33
N ASP A 271 1.57 -10.79 -35.26
CA ASP A 271 1.35 -12.12 -34.70
C ASP A 271 0.61 -13.04 -35.69
N ASN A 272 -0.20 -12.46 -36.59
CA ASN A 272 -0.93 -13.22 -37.61
C ASN A 272 -0.02 -13.82 -38.70
N ILE A 273 1.23 -13.34 -38.81
CA ILE A 273 2.21 -13.82 -39.78
C ILE A 273 3.21 -14.75 -39.08
N GLU A 274 3.76 -14.31 -37.94
CA GLU A 274 4.82 -15.04 -37.23
C GLU A 274 4.29 -16.32 -36.55
N LEU A 275 3.09 -16.29 -35.96
CA LEU A 275 2.56 -17.46 -35.23
C LEU A 275 2.28 -18.66 -36.14
N PRO A 276 1.64 -18.51 -37.32
CA PRO A 276 1.44 -19.65 -38.23
C PRO A 276 2.74 -20.28 -38.75
N GLU A 277 3.78 -19.48 -38.98
CA GLU A 277 5.10 -19.99 -39.38
C GLU A 277 5.71 -20.84 -38.26
N LEU A 278 5.73 -20.32 -37.04
CA LEU A 278 6.24 -21.03 -35.87
C LEU A 278 5.40 -22.27 -35.54
N PHE A 279 4.10 -22.22 -35.77
CA PHE A 279 3.18 -23.34 -35.62
C PHE A 279 3.43 -24.48 -36.63
N ARG A 280 3.96 -24.17 -37.83
CA ARG A 280 4.35 -25.18 -38.83
C ARG A 280 5.67 -25.84 -38.47
N GLU A 281 6.61 -25.08 -37.89
CA GLU A 281 7.91 -25.60 -37.48
C GLU A 281 7.81 -26.59 -36.31
N LEU A 282 6.87 -26.35 -35.38
CA LEU A 282 6.68 -27.19 -34.20
C LEU A 282 5.80 -28.41 -34.49
N THR A 283 6.43 -29.58 -34.60
CA THR A 283 5.83 -30.87 -35.03
C THR A 283 4.84 -31.52 -34.05
N ASN A 284 4.54 -30.92 -32.88
CA ASN A 284 3.64 -31.50 -31.87
C ASN A 284 2.51 -30.57 -31.39
N VAL A 285 2.33 -29.41 -32.03
CA VAL A 285 1.29 -28.44 -31.62
C VAL A 285 -0.06 -28.75 -32.30
N GLN A 286 -0.04 -29.55 -33.37
CA GLN A 286 -1.15 -29.76 -34.30
C GLN A 286 -2.13 -30.88 -33.88
N GLU A 287 -2.39 -31.06 -32.59
CA GLU A 287 -3.45 -31.99 -32.18
C GLU A 287 -4.81 -31.48 -32.68
N ASN A 288 -5.58 -32.35 -33.35
CA ASN A 288 -6.94 -32.08 -33.83
C ASN A 288 -7.89 -31.92 -32.65
N ILE A 289 -7.92 -30.73 -32.08
CA ILE A 289 -8.68 -30.45 -30.86
C ILE A 289 -10.02 -29.80 -31.22
N LYS A 290 -11.11 -30.47 -30.82
CA LYS A 290 -12.49 -30.03 -31.09
C LYS A 290 -13.08 -29.14 -29.99
N GLU A 291 -12.42 -29.02 -28.84
CA GLU A 291 -12.97 -28.31 -27.68
C GLU A 291 -12.71 -26.81 -27.79
N ILE A 292 -13.76 -26.01 -27.65
CA ILE A 292 -13.77 -24.55 -27.86
C ILE A 292 -12.68 -23.79 -27.09
N PRO A 293 -12.36 -24.09 -25.81
CA PRO A 293 -11.31 -23.36 -25.08
C PRO A 293 -9.92 -23.46 -25.71
N PHE A 294 -9.64 -24.54 -26.44
CA PHE A 294 -8.36 -24.77 -27.10
C PHE A 294 -8.28 -24.16 -28.50
N GLN A 295 -9.42 -23.74 -29.07
CA GLN A 295 -9.50 -23.13 -30.40
C GLN A 295 -9.41 -21.60 -30.38
N GLN A 296 -9.46 -20.99 -29.19
CA GLN A 296 -9.35 -19.54 -29.06
C GLN A 296 -7.96 -19.05 -29.51
N LEU A 297 -7.89 -17.89 -30.17
CA LEU A 297 -6.63 -17.36 -30.74
C LEU A 297 -5.57 -17.16 -29.64
N TYR A 298 -5.97 -16.64 -28.48
CA TYR A 298 -5.05 -16.47 -27.35
C TYR A 298 -4.47 -17.80 -26.86
N SER A 299 -5.28 -18.86 -26.88
CA SER A 299 -4.89 -20.21 -26.44
C SER A 299 -3.91 -20.82 -27.42
N ILE A 300 -4.15 -20.63 -28.73
CA ILE A 300 -3.23 -21.04 -29.79
C ILE A 300 -1.90 -20.30 -29.67
N LYS A 301 -1.92 -18.97 -29.48
CA LYS A 301 -0.72 -18.14 -29.26
C LYS A 301 0.06 -18.63 -28.04
N ALA A 302 -0.61 -18.76 -26.90
CA ALA A 302 0.01 -19.21 -25.65
C ALA A 302 0.63 -20.61 -25.79
N ARG A 303 -0.10 -21.55 -26.38
CA ARG A 303 0.38 -22.91 -26.65
C ARG A 303 1.64 -22.90 -27.50
N THR A 304 1.62 -22.15 -28.60
CA THR A 304 2.72 -22.05 -29.55
C THR A 304 3.98 -21.51 -28.88
N LEU A 305 3.84 -20.45 -28.07
CA LEU A 305 4.95 -19.86 -27.32
C LEU A 305 5.46 -20.76 -26.19
N ILE A 306 4.58 -21.51 -25.51
CA ILE A 306 4.99 -22.51 -24.51
C ILE A 306 5.82 -23.61 -25.19
N TYR A 307 5.38 -24.13 -26.34
CA TYR A 307 6.17 -25.13 -27.08
C TYR A 307 7.48 -24.54 -27.60
N ALA A 308 7.50 -23.30 -28.09
CA ALA A 308 8.72 -22.61 -28.48
C ALA A 308 9.74 -22.54 -27.33
N HIS A 309 9.26 -22.23 -26.12
CA HIS A 309 10.08 -22.25 -24.90
C HIS A 309 10.61 -23.64 -24.58
N LEU A 310 9.76 -24.67 -24.61
CA LEU A 310 10.16 -26.05 -24.32
C LEU A 310 11.14 -26.65 -25.34
N HIS A 311 11.12 -26.15 -26.57
CA HIS A 311 12.06 -26.52 -27.63
C HIS A 311 13.35 -25.66 -27.65
N ARG A 312 13.46 -24.65 -26.77
CA ARG A 312 14.59 -23.71 -26.71
C ARG A 312 14.85 -23.02 -28.06
N LEU A 313 13.78 -22.55 -28.72
CA LEU A 313 13.92 -21.76 -29.93
C LEU A 313 14.44 -20.35 -29.58
N ASP A 314 15.58 -20.00 -30.16
CA ASP A 314 16.25 -18.71 -29.94
C ASP A 314 15.91 -17.65 -31.02
N SER A 315 15.23 -18.05 -32.10
CA SER A 315 14.96 -17.22 -33.28
C SER A 315 13.62 -16.47 -33.25
N LEU A 316 13.16 -15.99 -32.09
CA LEU A 316 11.91 -15.24 -31.99
C LEU A 316 12.12 -13.73 -32.13
N SER A 317 11.11 -13.03 -32.67
CA SER A 317 11.11 -11.57 -32.68
C SER A 317 11.05 -11.00 -31.26
N ASP A 318 11.62 -9.81 -31.04
CA ASP A 318 11.64 -9.14 -29.73
C ASP A 318 10.25 -8.98 -29.09
N ASN A 319 9.22 -8.88 -29.93
CA ASN A 319 7.83 -8.74 -29.50
C ASN A 319 7.26 -10.06 -28.98
N LEU A 320 7.44 -11.16 -29.73
CA LEU A 320 7.01 -12.49 -29.31
C LEU A 320 7.84 -12.99 -28.12
N GLU A 321 9.12 -12.61 -28.03
CA GLU A 321 9.96 -12.97 -26.90
C GLU A 321 9.45 -12.37 -25.58
N LYS A 322 9.00 -11.11 -25.60
CA LYS A 322 8.35 -10.47 -24.43
C LYS A 322 7.07 -11.20 -24.03
N ASP A 323 6.27 -11.60 -25.01
CA ASP A 323 5.01 -12.32 -24.76
C ASP A 323 5.29 -13.74 -24.23
N LYS A 324 6.29 -14.45 -24.78
CA LYS A 324 6.78 -15.75 -24.30
C LYS A 324 7.23 -15.67 -22.84
N GLN A 325 8.05 -14.67 -22.51
CA GLN A 325 8.52 -14.45 -21.14
C GLN A 325 7.37 -14.18 -20.16
N TYR A 326 6.37 -13.40 -20.57
CA TYR A 326 5.18 -13.16 -19.76
C TYR A 326 4.41 -14.46 -19.49
N ILE A 327 4.13 -15.24 -20.55
CA ILE A 327 3.41 -16.51 -20.46
C ILE A 327 4.15 -17.48 -19.56
N VAL A 328 5.43 -17.73 -19.81
CA VAL A 328 6.27 -18.67 -19.03
C VAL A 328 6.31 -18.27 -17.55
N ARG A 329 6.47 -16.97 -17.24
CA ARG A 329 6.44 -16.48 -15.86
C ARG A 329 5.11 -16.77 -15.17
N ARG A 330 3.99 -16.59 -15.87
CA ARG A 330 2.64 -16.81 -15.33
C ARG A 330 2.29 -18.29 -15.22
N SER A 331 2.85 -19.12 -16.11
CA SER A 331 2.59 -20.56 -16.17
C SER A 331 2.87 -21.30 -14.86
N ILE A 332 3.88 -20.92 -14.10
CA ILE A 332 4.22 -21.61 -12.84
C ILE A 332 3.08 -21.50 -11.83
N ASN A 333 2.58 -20.29 -11.59
CA ASN A 333 1.45 -20.08 -10.67
C ASN A 333 0.17 -20.74 -11.21
N LEU A 334 -0.02 -20.71 -12.53
CA LEU A 334 -1.16 -21.36 -13.17
C LEU A 334 -1.12 -22.89 -13.04
N ILE A 335 0.06 -23.51 -13.14
CA ILE A 335 0.24 -24.96 -12.91
C ILE A 335 -0.13 -25.31 -11.47
N ASN A 336 0.31 -24.51 -10.49
CA ASN A 336 -0.09 -24.70 -9.09
C ASN A 336 -1.61 -24.62 -8.92
N GLU A 337 -2.28 -23.69 -9.61
CA GLU A 337 -3.75 -23.62 -9.56
C GLU A 337 -4.44 -24.80 -10.24
N ILE A 338 -3.92 -25.33 -11.36
CA ILE A 338 -4.46 -26.56 -11.94
C ILE A 338 -4.38 -27.71 -10.92
N ILE A 339 -3.26 -27.82 -10.20
CA ILE A 339 -3.06 -28.82 -9.15
C ILE A 339 -4.05 -28.59 -8.00
N ASN A 340 -4.19 -27.35 -7.52
CA ASN A 340 -5.12 -27.00 -6.45
C ASN A 340 -6.56 -27.35 -6.81
N VAL A 341 -7.01 -27.01 -8.03
CA VAL A 341 -8.35 -27.37 -8.53
C VAL A 341 -8.50 -28.89 -8.64
N ALA A 342 -7.49 -29.61 -9.14
CA ALA A 342 -7.53 -31.06 -9.23
C ALA A 342 -7.64 -31.72 -7.84
N VAL A 343 -6.87 -31.25 -6.86
CA VAL A 343 -6.93 -31.74 -5.47
C VAL A 343 -8.29 -31.44 -4.83
N GLN A 344 -8.84 -30.24 -5.03
CA GLN A 344 -10.18 -29.89 -4.54
C GLN A 344 -11.25 -30.80 -5.15
N LEU A 345 -11.16 -31.11 -6.44
CA LEU A 345 -12.07 -32.04 -7.11
C LEU A 345 -11.97 -33.46 -6.52
N VAL A 346 -10.75 -33.96 -6.26
CA VAL A 346 -10.55 -35.26 -5.60
C VAL A 346 -11.14 -35.26 -4.18
N ASN A 347 -10.98 -34.18 -3.42
CA ASN A 347 -11.58 -34.07 -2.08
C ASN A 347 -13.12 -34.08 -2.15
N VAL A 348 -13.71 -33.35 -3.10
CA VAL A 348 -15.17 -33.37 -3.32
C VAL A 348 -15.65 -34.76 -3.75
N GLN A 349 -14.87 -35.44 -4.59
CA GLN A 349 -15.13 -36.80 -5.03
C GLN A 349 -15.20 -37.76 -3.84
N HIS A 350 -14.22 -37.66 -2.92
CA HIS A 350 -14.16 -38.48 -1.72
C HIS A 350 -15.36 -38.24 -0.79
N ILE A 351 -15.74 -36.97 -0.56
CA ILE A 351 -16.88 -36.61 0.29
C ILE A 351 -18.22 -37.07 -0.31
N LYS A 352 -18.38 -36.95 -1.64
CA LYS A 352 -19.64 -37.27 -2.33
C LYS A 352 -19.76 -38.71 -2.81
N HIS A 353 -18.73 -39.55 -2.57
CA HIS A 353 -18.63 -40.91 -3.12
C HIS A 353 -18.93 -40.97 -4.64
N SER A 354 -18.50 -39.96 -5.39
CA SER A 354 -18.70 -39.91 -6.85
C SER A 354 -17.53 -40.57 -7.57
N GLU A 355 -17.77 -41.13 -8.76
CA GLU A 355 -16.68 -41.64 -9.62
C GLU A 355 -16.14 -40.58 -10.59
N ILE A 356 -16.76 -39.40 -10.62
CA ILE A 356 -16.44 -38.33 -11.57
C ILE A 356 -15.41 -37.40 -10.93
N GLY A 357 -14.14 -37.55 -11.33
CA GLY A 357 -13.05 -36.70 -10.85
C GLY A 357 -11.70 -37.04 -11.50
N PRO A 358 -10.70 -36.15 -11.37
CA PRO A 358 -9.36 -36.41 -11.86
C PRO A 358 -8.65 -37.50 -11.04
N LYS A 359 -7.96 -38.42 -11.72
CA LYS A 359 -7.14 -39.44 -11.07
C LYS A 359 -5.83 -38.86 -10.52
N LEU A 360 -5.18 -39.57 -9.60
CA LEU A 360 -3.87 -39.18 -9.06
C LEU A 360 -2.81 -38.97 -10.17
N GLU A 361 -2.86 -39.79 -11.22
CA GLU A 361 -1.96 -39.68 -12.37
C GLU A 361 -2.10 -38.33 -13.10
N THR A 362 -3.30 -37.74 -13.13
CA THR A 362 -3.53 -36.39 -13.68
C THR A 362 -2.77 -35.33 -12.86
N ILE A 363 -2.76 -35.47 -11.53
CA ILE A 363 -2.04 -34.56 -10.64
C ILE A 363 -0.52 -34.71 -10.87
N GLU A 364 -0.02 -35.95 -10.93
CA GLU A 364 1.40 -36.24 -11.20
C GLU A 364 1.85 -35.67 -12.56
N ASN A 365 1.07 -35.91 -13.62
CA ASN A 365 1.35 -35.38 -14.96
C ASN A 365 1.35 -33.85 -15.00
N THR A 366 0.49 -33.21 -14.21
CA THR A 366 0.44 -31.75 -14.10
C THR A 366 1.62 -31.21 -13.30
N MET A 367 2.04 -31.89 -12.23
CA MET A 367 3.24 -31.55 -11.45
C MET A 367 4.51 -31.59 -12.30
N LYS A 368 4.62 -32.55 -13.23
CA LYS A 368 5.74 -32.64 -14.18
C LYS A 368 5.87 -31.41 -15.09
N LEU A 369 4.82 -30.59 -15.26
CA LEU A 369 4.91 -29.37 -16.05
C LEU A 369 5.79 -28.29 -15.41
N SER A 370 5.84 -28.22 -14.08
CA SER A 370 6.64 -27.21 -13.37
C SER A 370 8.14 -27.32 -13.71
N PRO A 371 8.81 -28.48 -13.54
CA PRO A 371 10.21 -28.63 -13.94
C PRO A 371 10.41 -28.47 -15.45
N MET A 372 9.44 -28.88 -16.29
CA MET A 372 9.51 -28.64 -17.74
C MET A 372 9.57 -27.14 -18.09
N MET A 373 8.75 -26.31 -17.44
CA MET A 373 8.75 -24.85 -17.64
C MET A 373 10.04 -24.21 -17.14
N VAL A 374 10.53 -24.62 -15.96
CA VAL A 374 11.74 -24.06 -15.35
C VAL A 374 12.99 -24.42 -16.15
N GLN A 375 13.13 -25.68 -16.54
CA GLN A 375 14.31 -26.18 -17.28
C GLN A 375 14.24 -25.94 -18.79
N ALA A 376 13.08 -25.47 -19.29
CA ALA A 376 12.81 -25.29 -20.71
C ALA A 376 13.09 -26.57 -21.51
N LEU A 377 12.52 -27.69 -21.07
CA LEU A 377 12.72 -29.02 -21.67
C LEU A 377 11.43 -29.84 -21.64
N LEU A 378 11.23 -30.63 -22.69
CA LEU A 378 10.19 -31.66 -22.73
C LEU A 378 10.55 -32.84 -21.82
N ASN A 379 9.54 -33.45 -21.20
CA ASN A 379 9.71 -34.65 -20.36
C ASN A 379 10.27 -35.87 -21.13
N THR A 380 10.19 -35.87 -22.47
CA THR A 380 10.75 -36.94 -23.31
C THR A 380 12.25 -36.81 -23.54
N LYS A 381 12.85 -35.66 -23.20
CA LYS A 381 14.27 -35.38 -23.44
C LYS A 381 15.12 -35.82 -22.24
N SER A 382 16.39 -36.13 -22.49
CA SER A 382 17.33 -36.57 -21.45
C SER A 382 17.55 -35.48 -20.40
N PRO A 383 17.59 -35.82 -19.09
CA PRO A 383 17.83 -34.86 -18.02
C PRO A 383 19.22 -34.23 -18.09
N LEU A 384 20.18 -34.84 -18.79
CA LEU A 384 21.52 -34.28 -18.98
C LEU A 384 21.52 -32.94 -19.72
N LEU A 385 20.47 -32.64 -20.50
CA LEU A 385 20.31 -31.35 -21.19
C LEU A 385 20.01 -30.17 -20.25
N GLN A 386 19.84 -30.43 -18.95
CA GLN A 386 19.75 -29.39 -17.93
C GLN A 386 21.10 -28.71 -17.67
N LEU A 387 22.21 -29.42 -17.95
CA LEU A 387 23.55 -28.89 -17.75
C LEU A 387 23.90 -27.84 -18.82
N PRO A 388 24.64 -26.78 -18.44
CA PRO A 388 25.05 -25.75 -19.39
C PRO A 388 25.96 -26.34 -20.47
N HIS A 389 25.87 -25.80 -21.69
CA HIS A 389 26.67 -26.21 -22.87
C HIS A 389 26.45 -27.64 -23.39
N ILE A 390 25.54 -28.42 -22.78
CA ILE A 390 25.17 -29.74 -23.30
C ILE A 390 24.09 -29.58 -24.37
N THR A 391 24.39 -30.07 -25.57
CA THR A 391 23.46 -30.11 -26.71
C THR A 391 23.06 -31.54 -27.01
N GLU A 392 22.03 -31.73 -27.83
CA GLU A 392 21.58 -33.07 -28.24
C GLU A 392 22.67 -33.87 -28.96
N ASN A 393 23.61 -33.19 -29.62
CA ASN A 393 24.76 -33.83 -30.26
C ASN A 393 25.71 -34.46 -29.23
N HIS A 394 25.89 -33.83 -28.07
CA HIS A 394 26.74 -34.35 -27.00
C HIS A 394 26.15 -35.62 -26.35
N LEU A 395 24.82 -35.73 -26.28
CA LEU A 395 24.16 -36.90 -25.69
C LEU A 395 24.53 -38.21 -26.39
N ARG A 396 24.73 -38.17 -27.71
CA ARG A 396 25.15 -39.32 -28.51
C ARG A 396 26.48 -39.91 -28.06
N PHE A 397 27.33 -39.11 -27.40
CA PHE A 397 28.62 -39.55 -26.88
C PHE A 397 28.54 -40.00 -25.41
N PHE A 398 27.49 -39.61 -24.67
CA PHE A 398 27.28 -40.03 -23.28
C PHE A 398 26.53 -41.36 -23.17
N GLU A 399 25.64 -41.64 -24.12
CA GLU A 399 25.04 -42.95 -24.27
C GLU A 399 26.08 -43.89 -24.87
N THR A 400 26.87 -44.55 -24.00
CA THR A 400 27.65 -45.69 -24.43
C THR A 400 26.68 -46.73 -24.99
N LYS A 401 26.89 -47.12 -26.26
CA LYS A 401 26.21 -48.28 -26.83
C LYS A 401 26.50 -49.47 -25.90
N LYS A 402 25.52 -49.85 -25.09
CA LYS A 402 25.52 -51.13 -24.40
C LYS A 402 25.14 -52.22 -25.38
#